data_AF-A0A2P6W3Q7-F1
#
_entry.id   AF-A0A2P6W3Q7-F1
#
_cell.length_a   1.000
_cell.length_b   1.000
_cell.length_c   1.000
_cell.angle_alpha   90.00
_cell.angle_beta   90.00
_cell.angle_gamma   90.00
#
_symmetry.space_group_name_H-M   'P 1'
#
loop_
_entity.id
_entity.type
_entity.pdbx_description
1 polymer ?
#
loop_
_entity_poly.entity_id
_entity_poly.type
_entity_poly.pdbx_seq_one_letter_code
_entity_poly.pdbx_strand_id
1 'polypeptide(L)' 'MKVETYEAENGVRINVKTDREVAVVVYSNGEERIYLPDGSGSDSTYYVGNNSGLAETEKGYSVLHEGSVDDLTVLG' A
#
# COMPACT_ATOMS: atom_id res chain seq x y z
N MET A 1 9.55 11.16 -4.41
CA MET A 1 8.93 9.88 -3.99
C MET A 1 10.00 8.80 -3.99
N LYS A 2 10.07 7.96 -2.95
CA LYS A 2 10.95 6.79 -2.90
C LYS A 2 10.19 5.61 -2.30
N VAL A 3 10.30 4.43 -2.91
CA VAL A 3 9.67 3.20 -2.41
C VAL A 3 10.74 2.28 -1.85
N GLU A 4 10.46 1.69 -0.69
CA GLU A 4 11.32 0.70 -0.03
C GLU A 4 10.45 -0.50 0.38
N THR A 5 10.90 -1.70 0.02
CA THR A 5 10.23 -2.97 0.33
C THR A 5 11.10 -3.83 1.23
N TYR A 6 10.49 -4.47 2.22
CA TYR A 6 11.17 -5.35 3.18
C TYR A 6 10.37 -6.64 3.35
N GLU A 7 11.04 -7.79 3.31
CA GLU A 7 10.41 -9.05 3.70
C GLU A 7 10.05 -9.02 5.19
N ALA A 8 8.86 -9.48 5.52
CA ALA A 8 8.33 -9.65 6.86
C ALA A 8 7.80 -11.08 7.01
N GLU A 9 7.58 -11.55 8.25
CA GLU A 9 7.18 -12.94 8.52
C GLU A 9 5.96 -13.41 7.71
N ASN A 10 5.02 -12.51 7.39
CA ASN A 10 3.78 -12.83 6.68
C ASN A 10 3.64 -12.14 5.31
N GLY A 11 4.71 -11.56 4.75
CA GLY A 11 4.64 -10.92 3.43
C GLY A 11 5.66 -9.80 3.23
N VAL A 12 5.27 -8.72 2.55
CA VAL A 12 6.17 -7.61 2.19
C VAL A 12 5.67 -6.31 2.80
N ARG A 13 6.51 -5.68 3.61
CA ARG A 13 6.30 -4.32 4.10
C ARG A 13 6.72 -3.33 3.02
N ILE A 14 5.77 -2.50 2.58
CA ILE A 14 5.98 -1.46 1.58
C ILE A 14 5.97 -0.11 2.30
N ASN A 15 7.03 0.67 2.11
CA ASN A 15 7.15 2.03 2.62
C ASN A 15 7.30 3.01 1.46
N VAL A 16 6.42 4.01 1.39
CA VAL A 16 6.48 5.08 0.41
C VAL A 16 6.86 6.38 1.10
N LYS A 17 8.07 6.88 0.82
CA LYS A 17 8.54 8.17 1.32
C LYS A 17 8.09 9.30 0.39
N THR A 18 7.18 10.13 0.89
CA THR A 18 6.52 11.19 0.13
C THR A 18 5.86 12.19 1.08
N ASP A 19 5.72 13.42 0.62
CA ASP A 19 4.95 14.51 1.23
C ASP A 19 3.57 14.70 0.57
N ARG A 20 3.26 13.88 -0.44
CA ARG A 20 1.99 13.87 -1.19
C ARG A 20 1.20 12.61 -0.92
N GLU A 21 -0.12 12.72 -0.99
CA GLU A 21 -1.04 11.60 -0.97
C GLU A 21 -0.76 10.64 -2.15
N VAL A 22 -0.75 9.33 -1.89
CA VAL A 22 -0.42 8.30 -2.89
C VAL A 22 -1.31 7.08 -2.75
N ALA A 23 -1.53 6.37 -3.86
CA ALA A 23 -2.03 5.01 -3.85
C ALA A 23 -0.91 4.02 -4.19
N VAL A 24 -0.97 2.81 -3.64
CA VAL A 24 -0.04 1.72 -3.95
C VAL A 24 -0.81 0.58 -4.59
N VAL A 25 -0.44 0.22 -5.81
CA VAL A 25 -0.97 -0.94 -6.52
C VAL A 25 0.07 -2.07 -6.42
N VAL A 26 -0.36 -3.21 -5.89
CA VAL A 26 0.45 -4.41 -5.76
C VAL A 26 -0.15 -5.49 -6.65
N TYR A 27 0.68 -6.09 -7.50
CA TYR A 27 0.34 -7.31 -8.21
C TYR A 27 0.96 -8.50 -7.49
N SER A 28 0.13 -9.49 -7.16
CA SER A 28 0.57 -10.73 -6.53
C SER A 28 -0.28 -11.91 -6.98
N ASN A 29 0.37 -13.00 -7.40
CA ASN A 29 -0.29 -14.23 -7.85
C ASN A 29 -1.33 -14.02 -8.99
N GLY A 30 -1.10 -13.00 -9.83
CA GLY A 30 -2.03 -12.64 -10.92
C GLY A 30 -3.25 -11.82 -10.47
N GLU A 31 -3.33 -11.42 -9.20
CA GLU A 31 -4.35 -10.52 -8.68
C GLU A 31 -3.77 -9.12 -8.43
N GLU A 32 -4.62 -8.11 -8.53
CA GLU A 32 -4.27 -6.71 -8.23
C GLU A 32 -4.90 -6.30 -6.90
N ARG A 33 -4.11 -5.64 -6.04
CA ARG A 33 -4.59 -5.03 -4.81
C ARG A 33 -4.16 -3.57 -4.74
N ILE A 34 -5.11 -2.68 -4.48
CA ILE A 34 -4.88 -1.25 -4.35
C ILE A 34 -5.00 -0.85 -2.89
N TYR A 35 -3.98 -0.17 -2.38
CA TYR A 35 -3.96 0.43 -1.06
C TYR A 35 -4.09 1.94 -1.18
N LEU A 36 -5.06 2.49 -0.46
CA LEU A 36 -5.33 3.93 -0.39
C LEU A 36 -4.95 4.46 1.00
N PRO A 37 -4.61 5.75 1.13
CA PRO A 37 -4.33 6.41 2.41
C PRO A 37 -5.51 6.29 3.38
N ASP A 38 -5.25 5.77 4.58
CA ASP A 38 -6.27 5.60 5.63
C ASP A 38 -6.56 6.90 6.42
N GLY A 39 -6.05 8.04 5.95
CA GLY A 39 -6.24 9.35 6.55
C GLY A 39 -7.12 10.24 5.67
N SER A 40 -8.28 10.64 6.20
CA SER A 40 -9.11 11.75 5.71
C SER A 40 -9.69 11.64 4.30
N GLY A 41 -10.76 10.85 4.15
CA GLY A 41 -11.79 11.11 3.12
C GLY A 41 -11.86 10.13 1.95
N SER A 42 -11.24 8.95 2.03
CA SER A 42 -11.46 7.92 1.01
C SER A 42 -12.81 7.23 1.22
N ASP A 43 -13.83 7.71 0.51
CA ASP A 43 -15.10 7.02 0.22
C ASP A 43 -14.78 5.71 -0.53
N SER A 44 -14.35 4.71 0.23
CA SER A 44 -13.96 3.38 -0.25
C SER A 44 -15.19 2.64 -0.74
N THR A 45 -15.63 2.97 -1.96
CA THR A 45 -16.88 2.48 -2.57
C THR A 45 -16.72 1.07 -3.17
N TYR A 46 -15.53 0.49 -3.17
CA TYR A 46 -15.29 -0.81 -3.77
C TYR A 46 -14.37 -1.64 -2.86
N TYR A 47 -14.83 -2.84 -2.51
CA TYR A 47 -14.14 -3.90 -1.74
C TYR A 47 -14.19 -3.80 -0.21
N VAL A 48 -15.35 -4.18 0.34
CA VAL A 48 -15.53 -4.51 1.75
C VAL A 48 -14.87 -5.87 2.03
N GLY A 49 -13.61 -5.85 2.47
CA GLY A 49 -12.91 -7.03 2.97
C GLY A 49 -11.57 -6.64 3.58
N ASN A 50 -11.53 -6.34 4.89
CA ASN A 50 -10.33 -6.08 5.69
C ASN A 50 -9.27 -5.21 4.98
N ASN A 51 -9.63 -3.96 4.66
CA ASN A 51 -8.65 -3.00 4.14
C ASN A 51 -7.65 -2.65 5.25
N SER A 52 -6.46 -3.23 5.16
CA SER A 52 -5.27 -2.62 5.76
C SER A 52 -4.85 -1.52 4.81
N GLY A 53 -5.40 -0.30 4.94
CA GLY A 53 -5.02 0.80 4.06
C GLY A 53 -3.57 1.26 4.30
N LEU A 54 -3.14 2.24 3.50
CA LEU A 54 -1.84 2.88 3.66
C LEU A 54 -1.86 3.71 4.95
N ALA A 55 -1.21 3.17 5.99
CA ALA A 55 -1.03 3.88 7.24
C ALA A 55 -0.07 5.06 7.00
N GLU A 56 -0.54 6.26 7.31
CA GLU A 56 0.30 7.46 7.29
C GLU A 56 1.35 7.37 8.42
N THR A 57 2.56 7.83 8.11
CA THR A 57 3.73 7.88 8.98
C THR A 57 4.37 9.25 8.85
N GLU A 58 5.26 9.62 9.78
CA GLU A 58 5.98 10.90 9.73
C GLU A 58 6.74 11.17 8.42
N LYS A 59 6.98 10.14 7.60
CA LYS A 59 7.80 10.21 6.38
C LYS A 59 7.04 9.82 5.10
N GLY A 60 5.72 9.63 5.17
CA GLY A 60 4.89 9.17 4.05
C GLY A 60 3.96 8.03 4.47
N TYR A 61 3.88 6.96 3.68
CA TYR A 61 2.90 5.88 3.90
C TYR A 61 3.54 4.50 4.05
N SER A 62 2.86 3.60 4.75
CA SER A 62 3.32 2.24 5.01
C SER A 62 2.17 1.23 5.01
N VAL A 63 2.39 0.07 4.36
CA VAL A 63 1.43 -1.04 4.37
C VAL A 63 2.15 -2.37 4.41
N LEU A 64 1.54 -3.36 5.08
CA LEU A 64 1.96 -4.75 4.99
C LEU A 64 1.09 -5.46 3.95
N HIS A 65 1.70 -5.90 2.84
CA HIS A 65 1.05 -6.79 1.89
C HIS A 65 1.28 -8.23 2.35
N GLU A 66 0.21 -8.97 2.65
CA GLU A 66 0.31 -10.39 2.96
C GLU A 66 0.57 -11.19 1.67
N GLY A 67 1.64 -11.98 1.66
CA GLY A 67 2.07 -12.74 0.48
C GLY A 67 3.24 -12.11 -0.29
N SER A 68 3.52 -12.68 -1.47
CA SER A 68 4.57 -12.22 -2.38
C SER A 68 4.16 -10.94 -3.11
N VAL A 69 5.13 -10.20 -3.63
CA VAL A 69 4.91 -9.04 -4.49
C VAL A 69 5.62 -9.32 -5.81
N ASP A 70 4.86 -9.49 -6.88
CA ASP A 70 5.41 -9.73 -8.22
C ASP A 70 5.75 -8.41 -8.91
N ASP A 71 4.87 -7.42 -8.77
CA ASP A 71 5.08 -6.06 -9.25
C ASP A 71 4.42 -5.02 -8.34
N LEU A 72 4.94 -3.79 -8.37
CA LEU A 72 4.46 -2.70 -7.53
C LEU A 72 4.51 -1.37 -8.27
N THR A 73 3.39 -0.67 -8.25
CA THR A 73 3.24 0.68 -8.81
C THR A 73 2.75 1.65 -7.74
N VAL A 74 3.31 2.86 -7.72
CA VAL A 74 2.85 3.94 -6.83
C VAL A 74 2.31 5.08 -7.68
N LEU A 75 1.12 5.55 -7.33
CA LEU A 75 0.40 6.61 -8.02
C LEU A 75 0.32 7.85 -7.11
N GLY A 76 0.73 9.04 -7.58
CA GLY A 76 0.64 10.31 -6.86
C GLY A 76 1.43 11.46 -7.49
#